data_AF-A0A3D3MNU5-F1
#
_entry.id   AF-A0A3D3MNU5-F1
#
_cell.length_a   1.000
_cell.length_b   1.000
_cell.length_c   1.000
_cell.angle_alpha   90.00
_cell.angle_beta   90.00
_cell.angle_gamma   90.00
#
_symmetry.space_group_name_H-M   'P 1'
#
loop_
_entity.id
_entity.type
_entity.pdbx_description
1 polymer ?
#
loop_
_entity_poly.entity_id
_entity_poly.type
_entity_poly.pdbx_seq_one_letter_code
_entity_poly.pdbx_strand_id
1 'polypeptide(L)'
;MAILNGIISKLCGSAGNLTFKRNGGQTVVSEKITQKKDAKTGQQLKQRMKWANIIREYQVLQPYMKLAFGGTRNRRSDYHKFVSSNLSHSPVYLTKPDVNAGICIVAPYEITHGKVKSISVTGKGNQAVTDIDLGDLVITAETTVAEFSNAVVQNNRGYDYGDQITYFLLTQEVNDVTHVPMVNVDASSVVLVRRSETKLLSLADVRGFSIQEGCLAAQQNHDFGNHGMVWIHSQKRKNKTEISAQYLIVENKLLEAYQNDEAYEEAVNSYGGSTDIFLSPDEKSNKEKADEVVSPTTPTDTKKTLTLVANPMGGGSVTGGGKYEAGTVVTITATPSENYTFKRWSDNDTSASRTITVNSNQTLTAYFETVTGGDSSEQNPGGGLEG
;
A
#
# COMPACT_ATOMS: atom_id res chain seq x y z
N MET A 1 -14.98 33.92 38.86
CA MET A 1 -15.33 35.04 37.96
C MET A 1 -15.13 36.34 38.72
N ALA A 2 -14.35 37.27 38.17
CA ALA A 2 -14.14 38.57 38.77
C ALA A 2 -14.75 39.66 37.86
N ILE A 3 -15.42 40.64 38.45
CA ILE A 3 -16.02 41.79 37.76
C ILE A 3 -15.09 42.98 37.97
N LEU A 4 -14.61 43.61 36.89
CA LEU A 4 -13.64 44.72 36.92
C LEU A 4 -14.30 46.01 36.42
N ASN A 5 -14.17 47.10 37.19
CA ASN A 5 -14.67 48.43 36.84
C ASN A 5 -13.51 49.41 36.60
N GLY A 6 -13.51 50.13 35.46
CA GLY A 6 -12.46 51.09 35.08
C GLY A 6 -12.12 51.06 33.57
N ILE A 7 -11.02 51.68 33.15
CA ILE A 7 -10.58 51.85 31.73
C ILE A 7 -10.49 50.50 30.95
N ILE A 8 -10.42 49.38 31.67
CA ILE A 8 -10.41 47.99 31.17
C ILE A 8 -11.80 47.51 30.68
N SER A 9 -12.87 48.28 30.94
CA SER A 9 -14.29 48.02 30.55
C SER A 9 -14.57 47.99 29.04
N LYS A 10 -13.58 48.25 28.19
CA LYS A 10 -13.70 48.23 26.72
C LYS A 10 -12.98 47.07 26.03
N LEU A 11 -12.34 46.18 26.79
CA LEU A 11 -11.56 45.08 26.22
C LEU A 11 -12.44 43.88 25.85
N CYS A 12 -12.32 43.45 24.60
CA CYS A 12 -12.88 42.22 24.06
C CYS A 12 -11.74 41.47 23.36
N GLY A 13 -11.53 40.20 23.71
CA GLY A 13 -10.41 39.43 23.17
C GLY A 13 -9.81 38.46 24.19
N SER A 14 -8.59 38.01 23.96
CA SER A 14 -7.85 37.12 24.85
C SER A 14 -6.45 37.64 25.11
N ALA A 15 -5.98 37.55 26.35
CA ALA A 15 -4.60 37.86 26.73
C ALA A 15 -4.09 36.73 27.64
N GLY A 16 -3.08 35.99 27.16
CA GLY A 16 -2.61 34.78 27.82
C GLY A 16 -3.74 33.76 28.04
N ASN A 17 -3.87 33.27 29.27
CA ASN A 17 -4.87 32.28 29.66
C ASN A 17 -6.24 32.89 29.98
N LEU A 18 -6.47 34.18 29.73
CA LEU A 18 -7.72 34.86 30.05
C LEU A 18 -8.48 35.28 28.79
N THR A 19 -9.80 35.21 28.88
CA THR A 19 -10.76 35.62 27.85
C THR A 19 -11.65 36.71 28.43
N PHE A 20 -11.86 37.78 27.67
CA PHE A 20 -12.62 38.96 28.07
C PHE A 20 -13.85 39.06 27.17
N LYS A 21 -15.05 38.96 27.75
CA LYS A 21 -16.33 39.09 27.04
C LYS A 21 -17.19 40.18 27.68
N ARG A 22 -17.85 40.98 26.85
CA ARG A 22 -18.76 42.03 27.32
C ARG A 22 -20.18 41.47 27.44
N ASN A 23 -20.80 41.63 28.60
CA ASN A 23 -22.21 41.29 28.80
C ASN A 23 -22.90 42.44 29.55
N GLY A 24 -23.96 43.00 28.96
CA GLY A 24 -24.74 44.09 29.57
C GLY A 24 -23.93 45.33 30.00
N GLY A 25 -22.89 45.70 29.24
CA GLY A 25 -22.05 46.87 29.55
C GLY A 25 -20.86 46.61 30.47
N GLN A 26 -20.75 45.43 31.07
CA GLN A 26 -19.64 45.02 31.94
C GLN A 26 -18.72 44.00 31.25
N THR A 27 -17.43 44.01 31.58
CA THR A 27 -16.45 43.04 31.07
C THR A 27 -16.32 41.87 32.04
N VAL A 28 -16.67 40.68 31.58
CA VAL A 28 -16.52 39.41 32.28
C VAL A 28 -15.21 38.76 31.86
N VAL A 29 -14.39 38.39 32.83
CA VAL A 29 -13.12 37.69 32.62
C VAL A 29 -13.27 36.22 33.01
N SER A 30 -12.97 35.32 32.07
CA SER A 30 -12.92 33.88 32.28
C SER A 30 -11.59 33.30 31.85
N GLU A 31 -11.09 32.30 32.57
CA GLU A 31 -9.96 31.51 32.09
C GLU A 31 -10.34 30.81 30.77
N LYS A 32 -9.40 30.81 29.83
CA LYS A 32 -9.49 30.12 28.56
C LYS A 32 -9.35 28.63 28.84
N ILE A 33 -10.47 27.97 29.09
CA ILE A 33 -10.51 26.50 29.17
C ILE A 33 -10.21 25.98 27.77
N THR A 34 -8.94 25.68 27.49
CA THR A 34 -8.56 24.94 26.28
C THR A 34 -8.91 23.50 26.53
N GLN A 35 -10.17 23.13 26.31
CA GLN A 35 -10.51 21.73 26.14
C GLN A 35 -9.85 21.29 24.83
N LYS A 36 -8.73 20.54 24.94
CA LYS A 36 -8.08 19.92 23.79
C LYS A 36 -9.00 18.79 23.30
N LYS A 37 -10.01 19.17 22.52
CA LYS A 37 -10.97 18.23 21.94
C LYS A 37 -10.46 17.79 20.57
N ASP A 38 -9.52 16.86 20.55
CA ASP A 38 -9.04 16.23 19.32
C ASP A 38 -9.32 14.71 19.35
N ALA A 39 -10.56 14.32 19.57
CA ALA A 39 -11.02 13.01 19.13
C ALA A 39 -11.27 13.12 17.62
N LYS A 40 -10.25 12.79 16.82
CA LYS A 40 -10.36 12.71 15.36
C LYS A 40 -11.48 11.76 14.98
N THR A 41 -12.20 12.05 13.90
CA THR A 41 -13.28 11.16 13.44
C THR A 41 -12.70 9.83 12.94
N GLY A 42 -13.47 8.74 12.99
CA GLY A 42 -13.06 7.44 12.46
C GLY A 42 -12.60 7.50 10.99
N GLN A 43 -13.22 8.36 10.17
CA GLN A 43 -12.80 8.61 8.78
C GLN A 43 -11.43 9.32 8.69
N GLN A 44 -11.12 10.27 9.58
CA GLN A 44 -9.80 10.91 9.63
C GLN A 44 -8.70 9.95 10.08
N LEU A 45 -9.04 8.98 10.94
CA LEU A 45 -8.13 7.92 11.37
C LEU A 45 -7.93 6.88 10.26
N LYS A 46 -9.00 6.45 9.57
CA LYS A 46 -8.96 5.61 8.35
C LYS A 46 -8.16 6.24 7.23
N GLN A 47 -8.16 7.56 7.11
CA GLN A 47 -7.30 8.23 6.14
C GLN A 47 -5.84 8.21 6.61
N ARG A 48 -5.55 8.46 7.89
CA ARG A 48 -4.17 8.46 8.41
C ARG A 48 -3.46 7.12 8.33
N MET A 49 -4.14 6.00 8.55
CA MET A 49 -3.51 4.67 8.43
C MET A 49 -2.97 4.42 7.01
N LYS A 50 -3.67 4.90 5.97
CA LYS A 50 -3.23 4.77 4.57
C LYS A 50 -1.99 5.61 4.25
N TRP A 51 -1.73 6.65 5.03
CA TRP A 51 -0.63 7.60 4.77
C TRP A 51 0.67 7.16 5.44
N ALA A 52 0.59 6.39 6.52
CA ALA A 52 1.72 6.16 7.40
C ALA A 52 2.93 5.57 6.66
N ASN A 53 2.71 4.48 5.92
CA ASN A 53 3.77 3.84 5.15
C ASN A 53 4.28 4.71 3.99
N ILE A 54 3.37 5.37 3.26
CA ILE A 54 3.72 6.30 2.17
C ILE A 54 4.65 7.41 2.68
N ILE A 55 4.33 8.00 3.84
CA ILE A 55 5.18 9.03 4.45
C ILE A 55 6.54 8.45 4.83
N ARG A 56 6.56 7.23 5.38
CA ARG A 56 7.81 6.59 5.83
C ARG A 56 8.72 6.26 4.65
N GLU A 57 8.19 5.72 3.57
CA GLU A 57 8.95 5.42 2.37
C GLU A 57 9.47 6.70 1.71
N TYR A 58 8.67 7.78 1.69
CA TYR A 58 9.16 9.10 1.27
C TYR A 58 10.35 9.57 2.11
N GLN A 59 10.31 9.43 3.44
CA GLN A 59 11.41 9.85 4.32
C GLN A 59 12.71 9.10 4.00
N VAL A 60 12.60 7.81 3.71
CA VAL A 60 13.72 6.95 3.33
C VAL A 60 14.30 7.38 1.97
N LEU A 61 13.46 7.74 1.02
CA LEU A 61 13.87 8.17 -0.33
C LEU A 61 14.25 9.64 -0.44
N GLN A 62 13.89 10.48 0.53
CA GLN A 62 14.06 11.93 0.51
C GLN A 62 15.47 12.39 0.09
N PRO A 63 16.57 11.76 0.56
CA PRO A 63 17.92 12.16 0.15
C PRO A 63 18.16 12.08 -1.36
N TYR A 64 17.46 11.18 -2.05
CA TYR A 64 17.64 10.86 -3.47
C TYR A 64 16.60 11.54 -4.38
N MET A 65 15.54 12.12 -3.80
CA MET A 65 14.35 12.58 -4.54
C MET A 65 14.42 14.04 -5.03
N LYS A 66 15.58 14.67 -5.08
CA LYS A 66 15.69 16.07 -5.53
C LYS A 66 15.22 16.20 -6.98
N LEU A 67 14.09 16.88 -7.20
CA LEU A 67 13.42 17.06 -8.50
C LEU A 67 12.73 15.80 -9.06
N ALA A 68 12.54 14.75 -8.25
CA ALA A 68 11.87 13.50 -8.65
C ALA A 68 10.45 13.71 -9.19
N PHE A 69 9.78 14.81 -8.78
CA PHE A 69 8.43 15.16 -9.23
C PHE A 69 8.40 16.49 -10.01
N GLY A 70 9.50 16.83 -10.70
CA GLY A 70 9.58 18.01 -11.56
C GLY A 70 9.64 19.35 -10.82
N GLY A 71 10.03 19.33 -9.53
CA GLY A 71 10.24 20.51 -8.69
C GLY A 71 8.97 21.26 -8.29
N THR A 72 9.11 22.40 -7.59
CA THR A 72 7.99 23.16 -7.02
C THR A 72 7.24 23.99 -8.08
N ARG A 73 6.52 23.33 -8.99
CA ARG A 73 5.50 24.00 -9.82
C ARG A 73 4.20 24.09 -9.02
N ASN A 74 3.56 25.26 -8.99
CA ASN A 74 2.30 25.52 -8.26
C ASN A 74 2.41 25.41 -6.71
N ARG A 75 3.56 25.73 -6.11
CA ARG A 75 3.79 25.71 -4.64
C ARG A 75 3.61 24.34 -3.95
N ARG A 76 3.48 23.23 -4.68
CA ARG A 76 3.49 21.88 -4.09
C ARG A 76 4.92 21.35 -4.03
N SER A 77 5.34 20.91 -2.85
CA SER A 77 6.62 20.20 -2.67
C SER A 77 6.54 18.79 -3.24
N ASP A 78 7.70 18.19 -3.52
CA ASP A 78 7.80 16.80 -3.99
C ASP A 78 7.15 15.83 -2.98
N TYR A 79 7.22 16.12 -1.67
CA TYR A 79 6.45 15.41 -0.63
C TYR A 79 4.95 15.35 -0.92
N HIS A 80 4.33 16.50 -1.17
CA HIS A 80 2.88 16.54 -1.40
C HIS A 80 2.49 15.76 -2.65
N LYS A 81 3.33 15.81 -3.69
CA LYS A 81 3.11 15.09 -4.95
C LYS A 81 3.25 13.59 -4.74
N PHE A 82 4.36 13.13 -4.17
CA PHE A 82 4.59 11.73 -3.84
C PHE A 82 3.45 11.15 -3.01
N VAL A 83 3.07 11.83 -1.92
CA VAL A 83 1.95 11.37 -1.09
C VAL A 83 0.68 11.31 -1.93
N SER A 84 0.31 12.39 -2.63
CA SER A 84 -0.95 12.41 -3.39
C SER A 84 -1.04 11.38 -4.51
N SER A 85 0.07 11.11 -5.22
CA SER A 85 0.15 10.08 -6.26
C SER A 85 -0.10 8.70 -5.67
N ASN A 86 0.38 8.47 -4.44
CA ASN A 86 0.39 7.13 -3.86
C ASN A 86 -0.82 6.78 -3.00
N LEU A 87 -1.72 7.75 -2.72
CA LEU A 87 -2.91 7.53 -1.89
C LEU A 87 -3.96 6.58 -2.50
N SER A 88 -3.96 6.42 -3.82
CA SER A 88 -4.89 5.54 -4.52
C SER A 88 -4.40 4.10 -4.63
N HIS A 89 -3.14 3.80 -4.26
CA HIS A 89 -2.63 2.43 -4.26
C HIS A 89 -3.19 1.61 -3.09
N SER A 90 -3.01 0.29 -3.18
CA SER A 90 -3.37 -0.62 -2.09
C SER A 90 -2.68 -0.17 -0.79
N PRO A 91 -3.44 0.16 0.25
CA PRO A 91 -2.89 0.72 1.47
C PRO A 91 -2.07 -0.31 2.23
N VAL A 92 -0.98 0.14 2.84
CA VAL A 92 -0.22 -0.63 3.83
C VAL A 92 -0.71 -0.18 5.21
N TYR A 93 -1.38 -1.08 5.92
CA TYR A 93 -1.96 -0.81 7.22
C TYR A 93 -0.91 -0.96 8.31
N LEU A 94 -0.51 0.17 8.89
CA LEU A 94 0.39 0.19 10.05
C LEU A 94 -0.41 0.57 11.30
N THR A 95 -0.24 -0.20 12.37
CA THR A 95 -0.79 0.15 13.68
C THR A 95 -0.10 1.40 14.26
N LYS A 96 -0.69 2.02 15.28
CA LYS A 96 -0.05 3.15 15.97
C LYS A 96 1.30 2.78 16.61
N PRO A 97 1.46 1.60 17.27
CA PRO A 97 2.77 1.09 17.67
C PRO A 97 3.76 0.97 16.50
N ASP A 98 3.34 0.43 15.36
CA ASP A 98 4.21 0.27 14.18
C ASP A 98 4.77 1.61 13.69
N VAL A 99 3.89 2.61 13.60
CA VAL A 99 4.29 3.97 13.21
C VAL A 99 5.26 4.59 14.21
N ASN A 100 5.04 4.36 15.51
CA ASN A 100 5.94 4.85 16.56
C ASN A 100 7.30 4.13 16.56
N ALA A 101 7.31 2.83 16.22
CA ALA A 101 8.52 2.03 16.05
C ALA A 101 9.28 2.37 14.75
N GLY A 102 8.65 3.14 13.85
CA GLY A 102 9.26 3.58 12.60
C GLY A 102 9.27 2.50 11.52
N ILE A 103 8.34 1.54 11.59
CA ILE A 103 8.17 0.49 10.57
C ILE A 103 8.01 1.11 9.19
N CYS A 104 8.71 0.54 8.21
CA CYS A 104 8.60 0.88 6.80
C CYS A 104 8.51 -0.40 5.97
N ILE A 105 7.46 -0.50 5.16
CA ILE A 105 7.23 -1.63 4.27
C ILE A 105 7.40 -1.17 2.82
N VAL A 106 8.28 -1.82 2.07
CA VAL A 106 8.47 -1.53 0.64
C VAL A 106 7.19 -1.89 -0.13
N ALA A 107 6.59 -0.91 -0.79
CA ALA A 107 5.34 -1.04 -1.53
C ALA A 107 5.46 -0.48 -2.97
N PRO A 108 4.59 -0.87 -3.91
CA PRO A 108 4.72 -0.52 -5.32
C PRO A 108 4.27 0.93 -5.60
N TYR A 109 4.96 1.89 -5.02
CA TYR A 109 4.68 3.32 -5.13
C TYR A 109 5.30 3.94 -6.37
N GLU A 110 4.68 5.02 -6.87
CA GLU A 110 5.28 5.95 -7.81
C GLU A 110 6.40 6.72 -7.12
N ILE A 111 7.65 6.52 -7.57
CA ILE A 111 8.85 7.12 -6.99
C ILE A 111 9.26 8.39 -7.72
N THR A 112 9.02 8.45 -9.03
CA THR A 112 9.28 9.64 -9.84
C THR A 112 8.10 9.93 -10.75
N HIS A 113 7.89 11.20 -11.06
CA HIS A 113 6.81 11.63 -11.95
C HIS A 113 7.32 12.71 -12.91
N GLY A 114 7.18 12.46 -14.21
CA GLY A 114 7.56 13.44 -15.21
C GLY A 114 7.09 13.08 -16.62
N LYS A 115 7.76 13.68 -17.62
CA LYS A 115 7.33 13.65 -19.04
C LYS A 115 8.28 12.86 -19.93
N VAL A 116 9.41 12.42 -19.40
CA VAL A 116 10.34 11.57 -20.13
C VAL A 116 9.69 10.19 -20.27
N LYS A 117 9.96 9.49 -21.38
CA LYS A 117 9.46 8.14 -21.61
C LYS A 117 9.87 7.26 -20.42
N SER A 118 8.91 6.54 -19.84
CA SER A 118 9.17 5.55 -18.79
C SER A 118 10.00 4.40 -19.34
N ILE A 119 10.94 3.92 -18.54
CA ILE A 119 11.63 2.65 -18.77
C ILE A 119 10.66 1.56 -18.36
N SER A 120 10.30 0.72 -19.32
CA SER A 120 9.40 -0.41 -19.07
C SER A 120 10.23 -1.58 -18.57
N VAL A 121 9.67 -2.39 -17.67
CA VAL A 121 10.37 -3.56 -17.12
C VAL A 121 9.44 -4.76 -17.15
N THR A 122 9.95 -5.88 -17.65
CA THR A 122 9.30 -7.19 -17.60
C THR A 122 9.93 -8.02 -16.48
N GLY A 123 9.16 -8.93 -15.86
CA GLY A 123 9.63 -9.73 -14.74
C GLY A 123 9.77 -8.95 -13.42
N LYS A 124 10.35 -9.61 -12.42
CA LYS A 124 10.61 -9.10 -11.07
C LYS A 124 11.89 -9.71 -10.52
N GLY A 125 12.46 -9.11 -9.47
CA GLY A 125 13.65 -9.66 -8.82
C GLY A 125 14.80 -9.86 -9.80
N ASN A 126 15.41 -11.03 -9.74
CA ASN A 126 16.50 -11.40 -10.64
C ASN A 126 16.08 -11.66 -12.09
N GLN A 127 14.78 -11.63 -12.40
CA GLN A 127 14.23 -11.72 -13.76
C GLN A 127 13.77 -10.35 -14.30
N ALA A 128 14.05 -9.26 -13.59
CA ALA A 128 13.66 -7.92 -14.04
C ALA A 128 14.53 -7.46 -15.23
N VAL A 129 13.92 -7.28 -16.41
CA VAL A 129 14.58 -6.87 -17.66
C VAL A 129 13.93 -5.59 -18.20
N THR A 130 14.73 -4.56 -18.48
CA THR A 130 14.23 -3.27 -18.99
C THR A 130 14.03 -3.27 -20.50
N ASP A 131 13.33 -2.26 -21.03
CA ASP A 131 13.24 -1.99 -22.48
C ASP A 131 14.46 -1.25 -23.06
N ILE A 132 15.56 -1.13 -22.31
CA ILE A 132 16.81 -0.50 -22.77
C ILE A 132 17.69 -1.55 -23.45
N ASP A 133 17.70 -1.52 -24.77
CA ASP A 133 18.49 -2.42 -25.62
C ASP A 133 19.98 -2.04 -25.60
N LEU A 134 20.85 -3.00 -25.33
CA LEU A 134 22.31 -2.84 -25.32
C LEU A 134 22.97 -3.54 -26.52
N GLY A 135 22.19 -4.18 -27.40
CA GLY A 135 22.66 -4.89 -28.58
C GLY A 135 23.63 -6.00 -28.22
N ASP A 136 24.78 -6.04 -28.88
CA ASP A 136 25.82 -7.06 -28.66
C ASP A 136 26.75 -6.74 -27.48
N LEU A 137 26.50 -5.67 -26.72
CA LEU A 137 27.34 -5.33 -25.57
C LEU A 137 27.24 -6.43 -24.50
N VAL A 138 28.39 -6.77 -23.92
CA VAL A 138 28.48 -7.57 -22.70
C VAL A 138 29.09 -6.71 -21.60
N ILE A 139 28.43 -6.64 -20.44
CA ILE A 139 28.95 -5.92 -19.29
C ILE A 139 29.89 -6.84 -18.50
N THR A 140 31.15 -6.39 -18.36
CA THR A 140 32.20 -7.01 -17.58
C THR A 140 32.85 -5.96 -16.67
N ALA A 141 33.80 -6.38 -15.82
CA ALA A 141 34.57 -5.45 -14.99
C ALA A 141 35.36 -4.40 -15.80
N GLU A 142 35.71 -4.73 -17.06
CA GLU A 142 36.49 -3.86 -17.92
C GLU A 142 35.64 -2.91 -18.77
N THR A 143 34.33 -3.14 -18.86
CA THR A 143 33.41 -2.34 -19.67
C THR A 143 33.43 -0.88 -19.20
N THR A 144 33.62 0.02 -20.15
CA THR A 144 33.70 1.46 -19.90
C THR A 144 32.32 2.11 -19.96
N VAL A 145 32.20 3.29 -19.34
CA VAL A 145 31.00 4.11 -19.45
C VAL A 145 30.75 4.50 -20.92
N ALA A 146 31.79 4.71 -21.73
CA ALA A 146 31.62 5.03 -23.15
C ALA A 146 30.97 3.88 -23.93
N GLU A 147 31.42 2.64 -23.74
CA GLU A 147 30.84 1.48 -24.42
C GLU A 147 29.37 1.31 -24.07
N PHE A 148 29.03 1.38 -22.77
CA PHE A 148 27.65 1.36 -22.30
C PHE A 148 26.82 2.52 -22.89
N SER A 149 27.35 3.75 -22.85
CA SER A 149 26.64 4.93 -23.35
C SER A 149 26.37 4.85 -24.84
N ASN A 150 27.35 4.37 -25.61
CA ASN A 150 27.23 4.23 -27.06
C ASN A 150 26.18 3.16 -27.40
N ALA A 151 26.16 2.02 -26.70
CA ALA A 151 25.15 0.98 -26.89
C ALA A 151 23.74 1.52 -26.62
N VAL A 152 23.52 2.19 -25.48
CA VAL A 152 22.22 2.78 -25.13
C VAL A 152 21.76 3.78 -26.19
N VAL A 153 22.59 4.77 -26.54
CA VAL A 153 22.20 5.86 -27.46
C VAL A 153 21.99 5.36 -28.89
N GLN A 154 22.74 4.35 -29.33
CA GLN A 154 22.62 3.81 -30.71
C GLN A 154 21.38 2.93 -30.88
N ASN A 155 21.04 2.13 -29.87
CA ASN A 155 19.96 1.15 -29.97
C ASN A 155 18.59 1.69 -29.53
N ASN A 156 18.57 2.75 -28.70
CA ASN A 156 17.33 3.24 -28.10
C ASN A 156 16.99 4.66 -28.56
N ARG A 157 15.89 4.78 -29.31
CA ARG A 157 15.35 6.10 -29.67
C ARG A 157 14.86 6.83 -28.42
N GLY A 158 15.36 8.05 -28.22
CA GLY A 158 14.96 8.91 -27.10
C GLY A 158 15.99 9.02 -25.97
N TYR A 159 17.14 8.36 -26.10
CA TYR A 159 18.31 8.59 -25.26
C TYR A 159 19.33 9.44 -25.99
N ASP A 160 19.83 10.48 -25.33
CA ASP A 160 20.89 11.34 -25.84
C ASP A 160 22.11 11.33 -24.90
N TYR A 161 23.28 11.65 -25.44
CA TYR A 161 24.46 11.88 -24.59
C TYR A 161 24.18 13.07 -23.65
N GLY A 162 24.49 12.89 -22.36
CA GLY A 162 24.18 13.81 -21.27
C GLY A 162 22.95 13.41 -20.46
N ASP A 163 22.14 12.46 -20.94
CA ASP A 163 21.10 11.83 -20.15
C ASP A 163 21.70 10.95 -19.05
N GLN A 164 20.91 10.64 -18.03
CA GLN A 164 21.32 9.82 -16.89
C GLN A 164 20.32 8.69 -16.66
N ILE A 165 20.85 7.48 -16.44
CA ILE A 165 20.12 6.31 -15.98
C ILE A 165 20.47 6.09 -14.52
N THR A 166 19.47 6.05 -13.66
CA THR A 166 19.62 5.83 -12.21
C THR A 166 18.94 4.53 -11.84
N TYR A 167 19.58 3.73 -11.00
CA TYR A 167 19.02 2.53 -10.42
C TYR A 167 18.87 2.71 -8.90
N PHE A 168 17.67 2.47 -8.38
CA PHE A 168 17.43 2.34 -6.96
C PHE A 168 17.07 0.90 -6.62
N LEU A 169 17.64 0.42 -5.52
CA LEU A 169 17.28 -0.83 -4.87
C LEU A 169 16.90 -0.54 -3.43
N LEU A 170 15.65 -0.84 -3.09
CA LEU A 170 15.09 -0.74 -1.75
C LEU A 170 15.05 -2.16 -1.18
N THR A 171 15.93 -2.49 -0.25
CA THR A 171 15.94 -3.79 0.41
C THR A 171 15.09 -3.72 1.67
N GLN A 172 14.13 -4.63 1.80
CA GLN A 172 13.32 -4.79 2.99
C GLN A 172 14.06 -5.71 3.98
N GLU A 173 14.49 -5.14 5.09
CA GLU A 173 15.16 -5.85 6.17
C GLU A 173 14.27 -5.84 7.42
N VAL A 174 14.44 -6.84 8.29
CA VAL A 174 13.81 -6.88 9.61
C VAL A 174 14.93 -6.83 10.64
N ASN A 175 14.88 -5.86 11.54
CA ASN A 175 15.88 -5.77 12.59
C ASN A 175 15.85 -7.04 13.47
N ASP A 176 16.98 -7.72 13.60
CA ASP A 176 17.06 -9.01 14.30
C ASP A 176 16.72 -8.93 15.80
N VAL A 177 16.85 -7.74 16.41
CA VAL A 177 16.63 -7.52 17.84
C VAL A 177 15.23 -6.97 18.11
N THR A 178 14.83 -5.95 17.37
CA THR A 178 13.54 -5.27 17.59
C THR A 178 12.40 -5.85 16.78
N HIS A 179 12.70 -6.73 15.82
CA HIS A 179 11.76 -7.26 14.83
C HIS A 179 11.02 -6.18 14.02
N VAL A 180 11.57 -4.97 13.95
CA VAL A 180 11.01 -3.83 13.21
C VAL A 180 11.43 -3.94 11.73
N PRO A 181 10.48 -4.01 10.79
CA PRO A 181 10.78 -3.92 9.35
C PRO A 181 11.27 -2.52 8.97
N MET A 182 12.39 -2.46 8.28
CA MET A 182 13.06 -1.26 7.82
C MET A 182 13.43 -1.39 6.33
N VAL A 183 13.68 -0.24 5.70
CA VAL A 183 14.09 -0.16 4.30
C VAL A 183 15.48 0.42 4.22
N ASN A 184 16.38 -0.31 3.57
CA ASN A 184 17.69 0.20 3.16
C ASN A 184 17.64 0.60 1.68
N VAL A 185 18.35 1.66 1.30
CA VAL A 185 18.34 2.18 -0.08
C VAL A 185 19.74 2.26 -0.63
N ASP A 186 19.98 1.49 -1.68
CA ASP A 186 21.15 1.60 -2.53
C ASP A 186 20.78 2.35 -3.81
N ALA A 187 21.64 3.28 -4.20
CA ALA A 187 21.43 4.14 -5.36
C ALA A 187 22.71 4.26 -6.18
N SER A 188 22.60 4.03 -7.48
CA SER A 188 23.70 4.29 -8.42
C SER A 188 23.18 4.96 -9.69
N SER A 189 24.04 5.71 -10.39
CA SER A 189 23.64 6.41 -11.59
C SER A 189 24.78 6.55 -12.59
N VAL A 190 24.45 6.49 -13.87
CA VAL A 190 25.39 6.64 -14.98
C VAL A 190 24.89 7.73 -15.90
N VAL A 191 25.73 8.74 -16.12
CA VAL A 191 25.51 9.76 -17.16
C VAL A 191 26.06 9.23 -18.48
N LEU A 192 25.24 9.24 -19.52
CA LEU A 192 25.59 8.77 -20.86
C LEU A 192 26.60 9.74 -21.49
N VAL A 193 27.82 9.28 -21.73
CA VAL A 193 28.92 10.10 -22.26
C VAL A 193 29.59 9.40 -23.43
N ARG A 194 29.82 10.15 -24.52
CA ARG A 194 30.36 9.60 -25.77
C ARG A 194 31.80 9.09 -25.63
N ARG A 195 32.57 9.67 -24.72
CA ARG A 195 33.99 9.36 -24.50
C ARG A 195 34.27 9.41 -23.01
N SER A 196 34.62 8.27 -22.43
CA SER A 196 34.98 8.09 -21.02
C SER A 196 35.68 6.74 -20.86
N GLU A 197 36.85 6.74 -20.24
CA GLU A 197 37.61 5.53 -19.93
C GLU A 197 37.24 4.96 -18.54
N THR A 198 36.37 5.65 -17.79
CA THR A 198 35.90 5.20 -16.48
C THR A 198 35.18 3.86 -16.62
N LYS A 199 35.50 2.91 -15.75
CA LYS A 199 34.84 1.61 -15.69
C LYS A 199 33.40 1.77 -15.22
N LEU A 200 32.45 1.17 -15.93
CA LEU A 200 31.01 1.27 -15.64
C LEU A 200 30.72 0.85 -14.20
N LEU A 201 31.18 -0.34 -13.80
CA LEU A 201 30.92 -0.93 -12.49
C LEU A 201 31.68 -0.27 -11.32
N SER A 202 32.46 0.80 -11.59
CA SER A 202 33.00 1.67 -10.54
C SER A 202 32.02 2.77 -10.12
N LEU A 203 31.02 3.06 -10.94
CA LEU A 203 29.98 4.07 -10.71
C LEU A 203 28.59 3.44 -10.52
N ALA A 204 28.39 2.27 -11.13
CA ALA A 204 27.12 1.60 -11.26
C ALA A 204 27.11 0.31 -10.44
N ASP A 205 26.00 0.04 -9.77
CA ASP A 205 25.82 -1.21 -9.06
C ASP A 205 25.54 -2.35 -10.05
N VAL A 206 26.36 -3.40 -10.00
CA VAL A 206 26.21 -4.59 -10.87
C VAL A 206 24.83 -5.24 -10.73
N ARG A 207 24.17 -5.09 -9.56
CA ARG A 207 22.83 -5.62 -9.32
C ARG A 207 21.78 -5.03 -10.26
N GLY A 208 21.94 -3.77 -10.69
CA GLY A 208 21.04 -3.08 -11.62
C GLY A 208 21.64 -2.77 -12.99
N PHE A 209 22.95 -2.98 -13.16
CA PHE A 209 23.66 -2.77 -14.41
C PHE A 209 24.25 -4.09 -14.92
N SER A 210 23.38 -5.07 -15.07
CA SER A 210 23.66 -6.36 -15.71
C SER A 210 22.94 -6.45 -17.06
N ILE A 211 23.19 -7.53 -17.80
CA ILE A 211 22.53 -7.81 -19.08
C ILE A 211 21.73 -9.11 -18.98
N GLN A 212 20.51 -9.07 -19.50
CA GLN A 212 19.71 -10.26 -19.79
C GLN A 212 19.02 -10.01 -21.14
N GLU A 213 19.05 -11.01 -22.03
CA GLU A 213 18.37 -10.93 -23.34
C GLU A 213 18.78 -9.69 -24.17
N GLY A 214 20.04 -9.27 -24.08
CA GLY A 214 20.56 -8.09 -24.78
C GLY A 214 20.12 -6.75 -24.19
N CYS A 215 19.30 -6.74 -23.14
CA CYS A 215 18.79 -5.53 -22.50
C CYS A 215 19.44 -5.29 -21.13
N LEU A 216 19.44 -4.02 -20.68
CA LEU A 216 19.80 -3.67 -19.30
C LEU A 216 18.82 -4.36 -18.34
N ALA A 217 19.35 -5.01 -17.32
CA ALA A 217 18.55 -5.86 -16.44
C ALA A 217 19.13 -5.95 -15.02
N ALA A 218 18.32 -6.48 -14.10
CA ALA A 218 18.80 -6.97 -12.82
C ALA A 218 19.84 -8.09 -13.01
N GLN A 219 20.71 -8.29 -12.03
CA GLN A 219 21.66 -9.40 -12.06
C GLN A 219 20.97 -10.74 -11.81
N GLN A 220 21.03 -11.66 -12.78
CA GLN A 220 20.29 -12.94 -12.72
C GLN A 220 20.70 -13.85 -11.56
N ASN A 221 21.98 -13.80 -11.17
CA ASN A 221 22.55 -14.66 -10.12
C ASN A 221 22.47 -14.05 -8.72
N HIS A 222 21.90 -12.85 -8.57
CA HIS A 222 21.75 -12.19 -7.28
C HIS A 222 20.40 -12.55 -6.66
N ASP A 223 20.40 -12.95 -5.38
CA ASP A 223 19.17 -13.05 -4.60
C ASP A 223 18.85 -11.67 -3.99
N PHE A 224 17.80 -11.04 -4.49
CA PHE A 224 17.36 -9.73 -4.03
C PHE A 224 16.52 -9.79 -2.74
N GLY A 225 16.10 -10.98 -2.30
CA GLY A 225 15.24 -11.15 -1.13
C GLY A 225 13.94 -10.35 -1.23
N ASN A 226 13.48 -9.78 -0.11
CA ASN A 226 12.37 -8.84 -0.12
C ASN A 226 12.85 -7.46 -0.55
N HIS A 227 12.33 -6.92 -1.65
CA HIS A 227 12.84 -5.68 -2.21
C HIS A 227 11.83 -4.94 -3.07
N GLY A 228 12.21 -3.73 -3.45
CA GLY A 228 11.67 -3.01 -4.58
C GLY A 228 12.80 -2.40 -5.40
N MET A 229 12.69 -2.42 -6.72
CA MET A 229 13.72 -1.84 -7.59
C MET A 229 13.13 -0.99 -8.70
N VAL A 230 13.91 -0.05 -9.22
CA VAL A 230 13.47 0.83 -10.30
C VAL A 230 14.66 1.41 -11.07
N TRP A 231 14.51 1.51 -12.39
CA TRP A 231 15.39 2.28 -13.27
C TRP A 231 14.72 3.57 -13.67
N ILE A 232 15.43 4.68 -13.62
CA ILE A 232 14.89 6.02 -13.87
C ILE A 232 15.73 6.69 -14.95
N HIS A 233 15.07 7.19 -15.99
CA HIS A 233 15.68 8.02 -17.02
C HIS A 233 15.48 9.49 -16.65
N SER A 234 16.57 10.24 -16.63
CA SER A 234 16.53 11.68 -16.48
C SER A 234 17.35 12.36 -17.58
N GLN A 235 16.83 13.46 -18.10
CA GLN A 235 17.46 14.25 -19.14
C GLN A 235 17.61 15.69 -18.67
N LYS A 236 18.72 16.34 -19.03
CA LYS A 236 18.94 17.75 -18.73
C LYS A 236 18.65 18.60 -19.96
N ARG A 237 17.48 19.24 -19.99
CA ARG A 237 17.09 20.17 -21.06
C ARG A 237 17.27 21.61 -20.59
N LYS A 238 18.29 22.30 -21.12
CA LYS A 238 18.66 23.67 -20.72
C LYS A 238 18.88 23.75 -19.19
N ASN A 239 18.11 24.57 -18.48
CA ASN A 239 18.20 24.76 -17.02
C ASN A 239 17.21 23.88 -16.23
N LYS A 240 16.61 22.86 -16.86
CA LYS A 240 15.61 22.01 -16.22
C LYS A 240 15.95 20.53 -16.38
N THR A 241 15.92 19.81 -15.27
CA THR A 241 15.94 18.34 -15.26
C THR A 241 14.51 17.85 -15.52
N GLU A 242 14.37 16.98 -16.51
CA GLU A 242 13.16 16.22 -16.75
C GLU A 242 13.42 14.76 -16.43
N ILE A 243 12.41 14.08 -15.91
CA ILE A 243 12.53 12.71 -15.39
C ILE A 243 11.38 11.85 -15.93
N SER A 244 11.59 10.55 -16.00
CA SER A 244 10.54 9.60 -16.34
C SER A 244 9.62 9.36 -15.16
N ALA A 245 8.34 9.07 -15.44
CA ALA A 245 7.43 8.60 -14.41
C ALA A 245 7.73 7.12 -14.14
N GLN A 246 8.00 6.74 -12.88
CA GLN A 246 8.38 5.37 -12.55
C GLN A 246 7.76 4.87 -11.27
N TYR A 247 7.42 3.59 -11.29
CA TYR A 247 6.88 2.83 -10.17
C TYR A 247 7.92 1.82 -9.69
N LEU A 248 7.90 1.56 -8.39
CA LEU A 248 8.73 0.53 -7.79
C LEU A 248 8.24 -0.86 -8.21
N ILE A 249 9.16 -1.68 -8.72
CA ILE A 249 8.90 -3.08 -9.04
C ILE A 249 9.16 -3.88 -7.78
N VAL A 250 8.09 -4.36 -7.15
CA VAL A 250 8.15 -4.95 -5.81
C VAL A 250 7.95 -6.46 -5.83
N GLU A 251 8.85 -7.12 -5.11
CA GLU A 251 8.75 -8.49 -4.66
C GLU A 251 9.08 -8.51 -3.16
N ASN A 252 8.04 -8.41 -2.34
CA ASN A 252 8.16 -8.30 -0.90
C ASN A 252 7.09 -9.17 -0.23
N LYS A 253 7.50 -10.30 0.33
CA LYS A 253 6.60 -11.25 1.02
C LYS A 253 5.99 -10.66 2.29
N LEU A 254 6.64 -9.69 2.92
CA LEU A 254 6.09 -9.03 4.11
C LEU A 254 4.90 -8.15 3.76
N LEU A 255 4.75 -7.68 2.51
CA LEU A 255 3.69 -6.77 2.13
C LEU A 255 2.29 -7.36 2.39
N GLU A 256 2.11 -8.66 2.16
CA GLU A 256 0.83 -9.37 2.37
C GLU A 256 0.37 -9.31 3.84
N ALA A 257 1.31 -9.32 4.79
CA ALA A 257 1.01 -9.21 6.22
C ALA A 257 0.44 -7.84 6.60
N TYR A 258 0.63 -6.81 5.77
CA TYR A 258 0.18 -5.43 6.05
C TYR A 258 -0.92 -4.94 5.09
N GLN A 259 -1.43 -5.78 4.19
CA GLN A 259 -2.47 -5.41 3.21
C GLN A 259 -3.78 -6.18 3.37
N ASN A 260 -3.83 -7.14 4.29
CA ASN A 260 -5.00 -7.97 4.54
C ASN A 260 -6.01 -7.33 5.51
N ASP A 261 -7.18 -7.96 5.64
CA ASP A 261 -8.26 -7.48 6.49
C ASP A 261 -7.92 -7.50 7.99
N GLU A 262 -7.11 -8.45 8.45
CA GLU A 262 -6.65 -8.54 9.84
C GLU A 262 -5.76 -7.33 10.19
N ALA A 263 -4.77 -7.01 9.34
CA ALA A 263 -3.92 -5.84 9.49
C ALA A 263 -4.73 -4.52 9.47
N TYR A 264 -5.78 -4.47 8.64
CA TYR A 264 -6.70 -3.34 8.65
C TYR A 264 -7.44 -3.21 9.98
N GLU A 265 -8.02 -4.29 10.50
CA GLU A 265 -8.74 -4.30 11.78
C GLU A 265 -7.81 -3.94 12.95
N GLU A 266 -6.61 -4.52 13.01
CA GLU A 266 -5.60 -4.21 14.02
C GLU A 266 -5.19 -2.73 13.97
N ALA A 267 -4.95 -2.19 12.76
CA ALA A 267 -4.66 -0.79 12.59
C ALA A 267 -5.84 0.07 13.09
N VAL A 268 -7.08 -0.18 12.65
CA VAL A 268 -8.29 0.53 13.11
C VAL A 268 -8.39 0.53 14.63
N ASN A 269 -8.21 -0.63 15.27
CA ASN A 269 -8.25 -0.79 16.73
C ASN A 269 -7.16 0.02 17.43
N SER A 270 -5.93 -0.01 16.91
CA SER A 270 -4.80 0.76 17.49
C SER A 270 -4.99 2.28 17.44
N TYR A 271 -5.83 2.77 16.52
CA TYR A 271 -6.16 4.19 16.36
C TYR A 271 -7.41 4.63 17.14
N GLY A 272 -8.02 3.75 17.94
CA GLY A 272 -9.20 4.05 18.77
C GLY A 272 -10.53 3.50 18.24
N GLY A 273 -10.48 2.58 17.27
CA GLY A 273 -11.65 1.87 16.75
C GLY A 273 -12.50 2.69 15.76
N SER A 274 -13.34 2.00 14.98
CA SER A 274 -14.45 2.64 14.27
C SER A 274 -15.66 2.69 15.18
N THR A 275 -16.00 3.87 15.69
CA THR A 275 -17.35 4.10 16.23
C THR A 275 -18.32 4.17 15.06
N ASP A 276 -18.63 3.03 14.44
CA ASP A 276 -19.75 2.93 13.53
C ASP A 276 -21.03 2.85 14.39
N ILE A 277 -21.35 3.94 15.09
CA ILE A 277 -22.70 4.18 15.58
C ILE A 277 -23.51 4.58 14.35
N PHE A 278 -23.91 3.59 13.56
CA PHE A 278 -25.02 3.78 12.64
C PHE A 278 -26.25 4.01 13.51
N LEU A 279 -26.88 5.16 13.29
CA LEU A 279 -28.21 5.55 13.78
C LEU A 279 -29.08 4.33 14.17
N SER A 280 -29.03 3.91 15.43
CA SER A 280 -30.10 3.11 16.01
C SER A 280 -31.20 4.09 16.43
N PRO A 281 -32.40 4.03 15.83
CA PRO A 281 -33.53 4.76 16.37
C PRO A 281 -33.93 4.07 17.69
N ASP A 282 -33.74 4.81 18.78
CA ASP A 282 -34.25 4.55 20.13
C ASP A 282 -34.02 3.16 20.74
N GLU A 283 -32.95 3.02 21.52
CA GLU A 283 -33.08 2.42 22.85
C GLU A 283 -32.36 3.30 23.88
N LYS A 284 -33.15 3.93 24.75
CA LYS A 284 -32.66 4.52 25.99
C LYS A 284 -32.09 3.40 26.86
N SER A 285 -30.79 3.15 26.81
CA SER A 285 -30.11 2.46 27.90
C SER A 285 -29.60 3.50 28.89
N ASN A 286 -30.12 3.39 30.11
CA ASN A 286 -29.78 4.21 31.25
C ASN A 286 -28.26 4.22 31.47
N LYS A 287 -27.70 5.42 31.64
CA LYS A 287 -26.42 5.60 32.30
C LYS A 287 -26.60 5.24 33.78
N GLU A 288 -26.19 4.06 34.17
CA GLU A 288 -25.79 3.81 35.55
C GLU A 288 -24.26 3.79 35.62
N LYS A 289 -23.76 4.66 36.50
CA LYS A 289 -22.38 4.70 36.94
C LYS A 289 -22.00 3.32 37.49
N ALA A 290 -20.86 2.80 37.06
CA ALA A 290 -20.12 1.84 37.84
C ALA A 290 -18.72 2.41 38.06
N ASP A 291 -18.40 2.57 39.34
CA ASP A 291 -17.18 3.13 39.86
C ASP A 291 -15.94 2.30 39.49
N GLU A 292 -14.85 3.04 39.45
CA GLU A 292 -13.46 2.63 39.31
C GLU A 292 -13.04 1.61 40.40
N VAL A 293 -12.67 0.38 40.01
CA VAL A 293 -11.71 -0.44 40.76
C VAL A 293 -10.79 -1.19 39.78
N VAL A 294 -9.51 -0.86 39.85
CA VAL A 294 -8.39 -1.47 39.14
C VAL A 294 -8.01 -2.81 39.77
N SER A 295 -7.83 -3.87 38.96
CA SER A 295 -6.72 -4.85 39.08
C SER A 295 -6.63 -5.79 37.86
N PRO A 296 -5.44 -6.28 37.46
CA PRO A 296 -5.18 -6.82 36.12
C PRO A 296 -5.16 -8.36 36.08
N THR A 297 -5.84 -8.97 35.11
CA THR A 297 -5.54 -10.34 34.67
C THR A 297 -5.83 -10.55 33.18
N THR A 298 -4.87 -11.17 32.51
CA THR A 298 -4.69 -11.54 31.10
C THR A 298 -5.94 -12.16 30.43
N PRO A 299 -6.28 -11.82 29.16
CA PRO A 299 -7.34 -12.52 28.43
C PRO A 299 -6.80 -13.80 27.78
N THR A 300 -7.35 -14.95 28.17
CA THR A 300 -7.26 -16.22 27.42
C THR A 300 -8.36 -16.20 26.35
N ASP A 301 -7.97 -16.14 25.08
CA ASP A 301 -8.90 -16.17 23.93
C ASP A 301 -9.44 -17.59 23.71
N THR A 302 -10.72 -17.82 24.05
CA THR A 302 -11.40 -19.12 23.92
C THR A 302 -12.16 -19.30 22.60
N LYS A 303 -12.11 -18.34 21.68
CA LYS A 303 -12.88 -18.39 20.42
C LYS A 303 -12.27 -19.36 19.40
N LYS A 304 -13.13 -19.98 18.59
CA LYS A 304 -12.81 -20.92 17.51
C LYS A 304 -13.14 -20.31 16.16
N THR A 305 -12.29 -20.53 15.17
CA THR A 305 -12.40 -19.91 13.85
C THR A 305 -13.03 -20.87 12.85
N LEU A 306 -14.10 -20.42 12.19
CA LEU A 306 -14.70 -21.09 11.04
C LEU A 306 -14.31 -20.30 9.78
N THR A 307 -13.39 -20.86 8.99
CA THR A 307 -12.94 -20.27 7.73
C THR A 307 -13.74 -20.86 6.57
N LEU A 308 -14.29 -20.02 5.70
CA LEU A 308 -15.00 -20.45 4.50
C LEU A 308 -14.23 -19.96 3.25
N VAL A 309 -14.09 -20.83 2.25
CA VAL A 309 -13.38 -20.55 1.00
C VAL A 309 -14.28 -20.86 -0.19
N ALA A 310 -14.25 -20.06 -1.24
CA ALA A 310 -14.89 -20.37 -2.52
C ALA A 310 -13.84 -20.84 -3.55
N ASN A 311 -14.13 -21.91 -4.28
CA ASN A 311 -13.24 -22.47 -5.29
C ASN A 311 -14.03 -22.87 -6.56
N PRO A 312 -13.68 -22.38 -7.77
CA PRO A 312 -12.61 -21.41 -8.08
C PRO A 312 -12.85 -20.05 -7.43
N MET A 313 -11.77 -19.29 -7.23
CA MET A 313 -11.85 -17.90 -6.78
C MET A 313 -12.64 -17.10 -7.83
N GLY A 314 -13.76 -16.50 -7.43
CA GLY A 314 -14.70 -15.81 -8.32
C GLY A 314 -15.86 -16.68 -8.85
N GLY A 315 -15.92 -17.98 -8.52
CA GLY A 315 -17.06 -18.86 -8.88
C GLY A 315 -18.30 -18.67 -8.00
N GLY A 316 -18.17 -18.03 -6.85
CA GLY A 316 -19.26 -17.73 -5.93
C GLY A 316 -18.76 -17.08 -4.64
N SER A 317 -19.68 -16.65 -3.79
CA SER A 317 -19.40 -16.11 -2.45
C SER A 317 -19.84 -17.08 -1.35
N VAL A 318 -19.13 -17.10 -0.24
CA VAL A 318 -19.48 -17.89 0.95
C VAL A 318 -19.65 -16.95 2.15
N THR A 319 -20.67 -17.21 2.98
CA THR A 319 -21.03 -16.40 4.16
C THR A 319 -21.27 -17.29 5.37
N GLY A 320 -21.11 -16.74 6.58
CA GLY A 320 -21.19 -17.50 7.85
C GLY A 320 -19.85 -17.93 8.43
N GLY A 321 -18.72 -17.46 7.87
CA GLY A 321 -17.39 -17.62 8.48
C GLY A 321 -17.14 -16.56 9.56
N GLY A 322 -16.23 -16.84 10.50
CA GLY A 322 -15.90 -15.93 11.59
C GLY A 322 -15.34 -16.62 12.84
N LYS A 323 -15.13 -15.85 13.91
CA LYS A 323 -14.70 -16.35 15.23
C LYS A 323 -15.92 -16.48 16.15
N TYR A 324 -16.17 -17.69 16.64
CA TYR A 324 -17.31 -18.03 17.47
C TYR A 324 -16.86 -18.74 18.74
N GLU A 325 -17.63 -18.68 19.83
CA GLU A 325 -17.34 -19.52 21.00
C GLU A 325 -17.53 -21.01 20.64
N ALA A 326 -16.77 -21.89 21.27
CA ALA A 326 -16.89 -23.33 21.02
C ALA A 326 -18.33 -23.82 21.31
N GLY A 327 -18.91 -24.60 20.39
CA GLY A 327 -20.29 -25.10 20.47
C GLY A 327 -21.33 -24.21 19.81
N THR A 328 -20.95 -23.04 19.27
CA THR A 328 -21.86 -22.16 18.52
C THR A 328 -22.35 -22.84 17.23
N VAL A 329 -23.65 -22.84 17.00
CA VAL A 329 -24.26 -23.30 15.75
C VAL A 329 -24.39 -22.11 14.79
N VAL A 330 -23.72 -22.18 13.64
CA VAL A 330 -23.63 -21.12 12.64
C VAL A 330 -24.21 -21.62 11.32
N THR A 331 -25.05 -20.80 10.67
CA THR A 331 -25.52 -21.07 9.31
C THR A 331 -24.48 -20.58 8.30
N ILE A 332 -23.99 -21.48 7.45
CA ILE A 332 -23.11 -21.17 6.33
C ILE A 332 -23.89 -21.23 5.02
N THR A 333 -23.59 -20.31 4.10
CA THR A 333 -24.27 -20.23 2.80
C THR A 333 -23.28 -19.98 1.68
N ALA A 334 -23.34 -20.80 0.64
CA ALA A 334 -22.65 -20.64 -0.63
C ALA A 334 -23.62 -20.09 -1.69
N THR A 335 -23.28 -18.94 -2.27
CA THR A 335 -24.07 -18.27 -3.31
C THR A 335 -23.25 -18.24 -4.61
N PRO A 336 -23.67 -18.95 -5.67
CA PRO A 336 -22.95 -18.95 -6.94
C PRO A 336 -22.93 -17.57 -7.59
N SER A 337 -21.83 -17.26 -8.28
CA SER A 337 -21.72 -16.08 -9.15
C SER A 337 -22.37 -16.37 -10.52
N GLU A 338 -22.55 -15.34 -11.34
CA GLU A 338 -23.13 -15.48 -12.68
C GLU A 338 -22.37 -16.51 -13.52
N ASN A 339 -23.11 -17.40 -14.20
CA ASN A 339 -22.58 -18.55 -14.96
C ASN A 339 -21.92 -19.67 -14.13
N TYR A 340 -22.10 -19.70 -12.81
CA TYR A 340 -21.66 -20.79 -11.94
C TYR A 340 -22.82 -21.42 -11.19
N THR A 341 -22.68 -22.69 -10.81
CA THR A 341 -23.55 -23.40 -9.89
C THR A 341 -22.75 -23.97 -8.72
N PHE A 342 -23.36 -23.99 -7.54
CA PHE A 342 -22.74 -24.63 -6.37
C PHE A 342 -22.83 -26.15 -6.53
N LYS A 343 -21.70 -26.83 -6.36
CA LYS A 343 -21.62 -28.28 -6.46
C LYS A 343 -21.71 -28.96 -5.10
N ARG A 344 -20.83 -28.58 -4.18
CA ARG A 344 -20.71 -29.17 -2.83
C ARG A 344 -19.73 -28.40 -1.95
N TRP A 345 -19.79 -28.65 -0.66
CA TRP A 345 -18.75 -28.29 0.30
C TRP A 345 -17.62 -29.34 0.32
N SER A 346 -16.49 -29.01 0.95
CA SER A 346 -15.30 -29.87 1.05
C SER A 346 -15.52 -31.14 1.87
N ASP A 347 -16.54 -31.16 2.72
CA ASP A 347 -16.99 -32.35 3.46
C ASP A 347 -18.05 -33.17 2.72
N ASN A 348 -18.23 -32.90 1.42
CA ASN A 348 -19.14 -33.56 0.48
C ASN A 348 -20.63 -33.27 0.68
N ASP A 349 -21.01 -32.31 1.53
CA ASP A 349 -22.40 -31.88 1.63
C ASP A 349 -22.81 -31.04 0.41
N THR A 350 -23.95 -31.35 -0.18
CA THR A 350 -24.49 -30.72 -1.40
C THR A 350 -25.51 -29.61 -1.10
N SER A 351 -25.78 -29.31 0.17
CA SER A 351 -26.66 -28.23 0.60
C SER A 351 -25.91 -26.90 0.57
N ALA A 352 -26.29 -26.01 -0.34
CA ALA A 352 -25.66 -24.69 -0.47
C ALA A 352 -25.78 -23.84 0.81
N SER A 353 -26.86 -24.00 1.57
CA SER A 353 -27.05 -23.39 2.89
C SER A 353 -27.26 -24.48 3.94
N ARG A 354 -26.47 -24.48 5.02
CA ARG A 354 -26.56 -25.46 6.11
C ARG A 354 -26.03 -24.93 7.44
N THR A 355 -26.37 -25.58 8.54
CA THR A 355 -25.84 -25.25 9.86
C THR A 355 -24.64 -26.12 10.21
N ILE A 356 -23.68 -25.53 10.92
CA ILE A 356 -22.49 -26.20 11.45
C ILE A 356 -22.24 -25.78 12.89
N THR A 357 -21.83 -26.73 13.72
CA THR A 357 -21.40 -26.46 15.10
C THR A 357 -19.89 -26.22 15.12
N VAL A 358 -19.45 -25.06 15.59
CA VAL A 358 -18.03 -24.68 15.64
C VAL A 358 -17.43 -25.18 16.95
N ASN A 359 -16.87 -26.40 16.94
CA ASN A 359 -16.22 -26.98 18.12
C ASN A 359 -14.68 -26.81 18.12
N SER A 360 -14.10 -26.53 16.96
CA SER A 360 -12.66 -26.31 16.78
C SER A 360 -12.42 -25.40 15.58
N ASN A 361 -11.17 -24.98 15.38
CA ASN A 361 -10.81 -24.25 14.18
C ASN A 361 -11.03 -25.17 12.96
N GLN A 362 -11.84 -24.74 12.01
CA GLN A 362 -12.24 -25.55 10.87
C GLN A 362 -12.33 -24.71 9.60
N THR A 363 -11.94 -25.31 8.48
CA THR A 363 -11.98 -24.68 7.16
C THR A 363 -12.89 -25.48 6.24
N LEU A 364 -13.82 -24.82 5.57
CA LEU A 364 -14.71 -25.43 4.58
C LEU A 364 -14.65 -24.71 3.25
N THR A 365 -14.53 -25.47 2.18
CA THR A 365 -14.45 -24.93 0.81
C THR A 365 -15.74 -25.24 0.06
N ALA A 366 -16.41 -24.21 -0.45
CA ALA A 366 -17.49 -24.33 -1.41
C ALA A 366 -16.92 -24.50 -2.82
N TYR A 367 -17.27 -25.59 -3.49
CA TYR A 367 -16.89 -25.84 -4.88
C TYR A 367 -18.00 -25.40 -5.83
N PHE A 368 -17.64 -24.58 -6.81
CA PHE A 368 -18.53 -24.08 -7.86
C PHE A 368 -18.07 -24.57 -9.24
N GLU A 369 -19.03 -24.82 -10.14
CA GLU A 369 -18.75 -25.23 -11.51
C GLU A 369 -19.48 -24.34 -12.52
N THR A 370 -18.87 -24.11 -13.67
CA THR A 370 -19.47 -23.30 -14.73
C THR A 370 -20.70 -23.99 -15.29
N VAL A 371 -21.80 -23.23 -15.46
CA VAL A 371 -22.97 -23.69 -16.19
C VAL A 371 -22.61 -23.68 -17.68
N THR A 372 -22.09 -24.78 -18.20
CA THR A 372 -21.88 -24.93 -19.65
C THR A 372 -23.24 -24.99 -20.33
N GLY A 373 -23.60 -23.92 -21.04
CA GLY A 373 -24.71 -23.96 -21.99
C GLY A 373 -24.37 -24.94 -23.11
N GLY A 374 -24.91 -26.14 -23.03
CA GLY A 374 -24.79 -27.16 -24.06
C GLY A 374 -26.06 -27.99 -24.08
N ASP A 375 -27.03 -27.57 -24.91
CA ASP A 375 -27.44 -28.36 -26.07
C ASP A 375 -28.42 -27.51 -26.91
N SER A 376 -27.92 -26.94 -28.01
CA SER A 376 -28.79 -26.64 -29.14
C SER A 376 -29.18 -27.99 -29.72
N SER A 377 -30.33 -28.51 -29.27
CA SER A 377 -31.00 -29.60 -29.94
C SER A 377 -31.29 -29.15 -31.38
N GLU A 378 -30.42 -29.54 -32.30
CA GLU A 378 -30.70 -29.60 -33.72
C GLU A 378 -31.86 -30.59 -33.90
N GLN A 379 -33.06 -30.03 -33.86
CA GLN A 379 -34.28 -30.72 -34.21
C GLN A 379 -34.23 -30.94 -35.72
N ASN A 380 -33.71 -32.09 -36.11
CA ASN A 380 -33.78 -32.61 -37.47
C ASN A 380 -35.27 -32.72 -37.88
N PRO A 381 -35.79 -31.94 -38.84
CA PRO A 381 -37.10 -32.20 -39.39
C PRO A 381 -36.93 -33.31 -40.42
N GLY A 382 -37.51 -34.47 -40.12
CA GLY A 382 -37.60 -35.58 -41.06
C GLY A 382 -38.27 -35.14 -42.36
N GLY A 383 -37.50 -35.19 -43.45
CA GLY A 383 -38.02 -35.35 -44.80
C GLY A 383 -38.12 -36.83 -45.11
N GLY A 384 -39.28 -37.44 -44.83
CA GLY A 384 -39.64 -38.71 -45.44
C GLY A 384 -40.16 -38.45 -46.85
N LEU A 385 -39.82 -39.33 -47.80
CA LEU A 385 -40.73 -40.34 -48.33
C LEU A 385 -40.14 -40.99 -49.60
N GLU A 386 -40.08 -42.33 -49.56
CA GLU A 386 -40.27 -43.16 -50.74
C GLU A 386 -41.64 -42.85 -51.37
N GLY A 387 -41.69 -42.83 -52.70
CA GLY A 387 -42.87 -42.62 -53.52
C GLY A 387 -42.50 -42.29 -54.95
#